data_AF-A0A1A3DYY0-F1
#
_entry.id   AF-A0A1A3DYY0-F1
#
_cell.length_a   1.000
_cell.length_b   1.000
_cell.length_c   1.000
_cell.angle_alpha   90.00
_cell.angle_beta   90.00
_cell.angle_gamma   90.00
#
_symmetry.space_group_name_H-M   'P 1'
#
loop_
_entity.id
_entity.type
_entity.pdbx_description
1 polymer ?
#
loop_
_entity_poly.entity_id
_entity_poly.type
_entity_poly.pdbx_seq_one_letter_code
_entity_poly.pdbx_strand_id
1 'polypeptide(L)' 'MSREIAGKIFSTPEEAGVTPPTEEEIARAEKIFDEFEQKIDAVAPEDRVTNVSPKFWDDTSGTEYEHRSQNQE' A
#
# COMPACT_ATOMS: atom_id res chain seq x y z
N MET A 1 -0.36 -15.66 -13.84
CA MET A 1 -1.72 -16.15 -13.59
C MET A 1 -2.33 -15.26 -12.55
N SER A 2 -3.29 -14.45 -12.95
CA SER A 2 -4.03 -13.56 -12.07
C SER A 2 -4.72 -14.36 -10.96
N ARG A 3 -4.65 -13.87 -9.73
CA ARG A 3 -5.30 -14.48 -8.56
C ARG A 3 -6.20 -13.46 -7.86
N GLU A 4 -7.38 -13.90 -7.43
CA GLU A 4 -8.27 -13.08 -6.60
C GLU A 4 -8.10 -13.46 -5.14
N ILE A 5 -7.84 -12.47 -4.29
CA ILE A 5 -7.70 -12.64 -2.85
C ILE A 5 -8.46 -11.50 -2.17
N ALA A 6 -9.44 -11.82 -1.32
CA ALA A 6 -10.22 -10.83 -0.58
C ALA A 6 -10.82 -9.73 -1.48
N GLY A 7 -11.35 -10.12 -2.65
CA GLY A 7 -11.91 -9.19 -3.65
C GLY A 7 -10.87 -8.33 -4.38
N LYS A 8 -9.58 -8.53 -4.15
CA LYS A 8 -8.47 -7.85 -4.87
C LYS A 8 -7.88 -8.79 -5.91
N ILE A 9 -7.73 -8.31 -7.14
CA ILE A 9 -7.11 -9.04 -8.24
C ILE A 9 -5.63 -8.70 -8.29
N PHE A 10 -4.78 -9.71 -8.19
CA PHE A 10 -3.34 -9.58 -8.36
C PHE A 10 -2.96 -10.22 -9.68
N SER A 11 -2.52 -9.41 -10.63
CA SER A 11 -2.14 -9.81 -11.98
C SER A 11 -0.75 -9.29 -12.33
N THR A 12 -0.13 -9.87 -13.35
CA THR A 12 1.09 -9.29 -13.94
C THR A 12 0.74 -8.08 -14.80
N PRO A 13 1.70 -7.20 -15.11
CA PRO A 13 1.49 -6.07 -16.02
C PRO A 13 0.94 -6.51 -17.39
N GLU A 14 1.44 -7.62 -17.93
CA GLU A 14 0.98 -8.18 -19.21
C GLU A 14 -0.47 -8.65 -19.15
N GLU A 15 -0.86 -9.30 -18.05
CA GLU A 15 -2.25 -9.74 -17.82
C GLU A 15 -3.20 -8.55 -17.61
N ALA A 16 -2.71 -7.46 -17.01
CA ALA A 16 -3.47 -6.22 -16.81
C ALA A 16 -3.49 -5.33 -18.05
N GLY A 17 -2.70 -5.63 -19.09
CA GLY A 17 -2.55 -4.79 -20.28
C GLY A 17 -1.97 -3.42 -19.97
N VAL A 18 -1.18 -3.30 -18.90
CA VAL A 18 -0.55 -2.03 -18.49
C VAL A 18 0.90 -2.00 -18.93
N THR A 19 1.32 -0.85 -19.45
CA THR A 19 2.72 -0.61 -19.77
C THR A 19 3.46 -0.11 -18.52
N PRO A 20 4.72 -0.54 -18.30
CA PRO A 20 5.57 0.09 -17.30
C PRO A 20 5.65 1.61 -17.52
N PRO A 21 5.74 2.41 -16.44
CA PRO A 21 5.89 3.85 -16.55
C PRO A 21 7.22 4.21 -17.23
N THR A 22 7.20 5.33 -17.95
CA THR A 22 8.39 5.92 -18.57
C THR A 22 9.30 6.60 -17.54
N GLU A 23 10.55 6.86 -17.89
CA GLU A 23 11.50 7.57 -17.02
C GLU A 23 11.00 8.96 -16.62
N GLU A 24 10.33 9.68 -17.54
CA GLU A 24 9.75 10.99 -17.26
C GLU A 24 8.59 10.92 -16.25
N GLU A 25 7.75 9.88 -16.36
CA GLU A 25 6.66 9.63 -15.41
C GLU A 25 7.18 9.25 -14.03
N ILE A 26 8.24 8.45 -13.97
CA ILE A 26 8.93 8.09 -12.73
C ILE A 26 9.51 9.34 -12.07
N ALA A 27 10.30 10.14 -12.81
CA ALA A 27 10.91 11.36 -12.27
C ALA A 27 9.85 12.37 -11.77
N ARG A 28 8.71 12.46 -12.47
CA ARG A 28 7.57 13.27 -12.02
C ARG A 28 6.96 12.72 -10.73
N ALA A 29 6.77 11.41 -10.65
CA ALA A 29 6.22 10.76 -9.45
C ALA A 29 7.15 10.93 -8.25
N GLU A 30 8.46 10.73 -8.43
CA GLU A 30 9.49 10.94 -7.40
C GLU A 30 9.41 12.35 -6.82
N LYS A 31 9.32 13.38 -7.68
CA LYS A 31 9.17 14.76 -7.22
C LYS A 31 7.91 14.96 -6.36
N ILE A 32 6.79 14.34 -6.72
CA ILE A 32 5.54 14.44 -5.95
C ILE A 32 5.71 13.76 -4.58
N PHE A 33 6.41 12.62 -4.52
CA PHE A 33 6.70 11.93 -3.27
C PHE A 33 7.63 12.75 -2.37
N ASP A 34 8.68 13.36 -2.92
CA ASP A 34 9.59 14.25 -2.18
C ASP A 34 8.84 15.44 -1.57
N GLU A 35 7.95 16.08 -2.34
CA GLU A 35 7.10 17.17 -1.86
C GLU A 35 6.14 16.74 -0.74
N PHE A 36 5.71 15.48 -0.74
CA PHE A 36 4.86 14.92 0.30
C PHE A 36 5.66 14.57 1.55
N GLU A 37 6.84 13.99 1.39
CA GLU A 37 7.75 13.66 2.49
C GLU A 37 8.18 14.91 3.25
N GLN A 38 8.49 16.00 2.55
CA GLN A 38 8.77 17.30 3.18
C GLN A 38 7.62 17.80 4.07
N LYS A 39 6.36 17.55 3.70
CA LYS A 39 5.21 17.92 4.51
C LYS A 39 5.08 17.05 5.75
N ILE A 40 5.39 15.76 5.64
CA ILE A 40 5.42 14.85 6.79
C ILE A 40 6.54 15.23 7.74
N ASP A 41 7.73 15.49 7.22
CA ASP A 41 8.91 15.82 8.04
C ASP A 41 8.77 17.15 8.78
N ALA A 42 8.03 18.09 8.20
CA ALA A 42 7.67 19.34 8.85
C ALA A 42 6.74 19.16 10.07
N VAL A 43 6.11 17.99 10.25
CA VAL A 43 5.30 17.70 11.45
C VAL A 43 6.20 17.49 12.65
N ALA A 44 6.02 18.33 13.68
CA ALA A 44 6.75 18.25 14.93
C ALA A 44 6.57 16.87 15.58
N PRO A 45 7.62 16.29 16.20
CA PRO A 45 7.56 14.94 16.78
C PRO A 45 6.38 14.72 17.73
N GLU A 46 6.02 15.74 18.52
CA GLU A 46 4.89 15.74 19.45
C GLU A 46 3.52 15.65 18.78
N ASP A 47 3.40 16.12 17.54
CA ASP A 47 2.17 16.11 16.74
C ASP A 47 2.04 14.87 15.86
N ARG A 48 3.09 14.04 15.80
CA ARG A 48 3.06 12.79 15.03
C ARG A 48 2.16 11.77 15.72
N VAL A 49 1.17 11.27 15.00
CA VAL A 49 0.29 10.19 15.48
C VAL A 49 1.12 8.90 15.60
N THR A 50 1.50 8.54 16.82
CA THR A 50 2.24 7.30 17.12
C THR A 50 1.34 6.12 17.40
N ASN A 51 0.08 6.37 17.77
CA ASN A 51 -0.90 5.34 18.09
C ASN A 51 -2.06 5.39 17.09
N VAL A 52 -1.93 4.59 16.03
CA VAL A 52 -2.94 4.46 14.99
C VAL A 52 -3.87 3.29 15.34
N SER A 53 -5.18 3.56 15.39
CA SER A 53 -6.18 2.54 15.67
C SER A 53 -6.07 1.37 14.69
N PRO A 54 -6.18 0.10 15.17
CA PRO A 54 -6.18 -1.09 14.31
C PRO A 54 -7.14 -1.00 13.14
N LYS A 55 -8.28 -0.29 13.27
CA LYS A 55 -9.23 -0.09 12.17
C LYS A 55 -8.60 0.47 10.87
N PHE A 56 -7.47 1.17 10.97
CA PHE A 56 -6.79 1.77 9.81
C PHE A 56 -5.75 0.85 9.14
N TRP A 57 -5.30 -0.22 9.80
CA TRP A 57 -4.24 -1.08 9.25
C TRP A 57 -4.56 -2.59 9.33
N ASP A 58 -5.48 -2.97 10.21
CA ASP A 58 -5.94 -4.34 10.39
C ASP A 58 -7.19 -4.57 9.55
N ASP A 59 -6.96 -4.87 8.29
CA ASP A 59 -8.00 -5.25 7.33
C ASP A 59 -8.52 -6.68 7.56
N THR A 60 -7.98 -7.42 8.54
CA THR A 60 -8.19 -8.87 8.67
C THR A 60 -8.98 -9.29 9.90
N SER A 61 -8.86 -8.59 11.04
CA SER A 61 -9.59 -8.93 12.26
C SER A 61 -11.11 -8.88 12.07
N GLY A 62 -11.80 -9.93 12.50
CA GLY A 62 -13.25 -10.05 12.36
C GLY A 62 -13.71 -10.42 10.94
N THR A 63 -12.80 -10.70 10.01
CA THR A 63 -13.11 -11.23 8.67
C THR A 63 -12.77 -12.73 8.60
N GLU A 64 -13.18 -13.40 7.52
CA GLU A 64 -12.80 -14.79 7.24
C GLU A 64 -11.28 -15.00 7.09
N TYR A 65 -10.48 -13.92 7.02
CA TYR A 65 -9.02 -13.96 6.90
C TYR A 65 -8.26 -13.87 8.23
N GLU A 66 -8.95 -13.64 9.36
CA GLU A 66 -8.33 -13.46 10.69
C GLU A 66 -7.37 -14.60 11.10
N HIS A 67 -7.63 -15.83 10.64
CA HIS A 67 -6.83 -17.02 10.97
C HIS A 67 -5.96 -17.54 9.82
N ARG A 68 -5.90 -16.84 8.68
CA ARG A 68 -5.18 -17.32 7.49
C ARG A 68 -3.67 -17.46 7.71
N SER A 69 -3.10 -16.73 8.66
CA SER A 69 -1.68 -16.75 9.00
C SER A 69 -1.22 -17.97 9.80
N GLN A 70 -2.15 -18.80 10.33
CA GLN A 70 -1.81 -19.95 11.20
C GLN A 70 -1.66 -21.29 10.46
N ASN A 71 -1.91 -21.35 9.14
CA ASN A 71 -1.89 -22.59 8.35
C ASN A 71 -0.97 -22.50 7.12
N GLN A 72 0.13 -21.73 7.19
CA GLN A 72 1.19 -21.73 6.17
C GLN A 72 2.49 -22.24 6.78
N GLU A 73 2.57 -23.56 6.98
CA GLU A 73 3.83 -24.35 6.98
C GLU A 73 3.96 -25.07 5.64
#